data_AF-A0A8S3QYY2-F1
#
_entry.id   AF-A0A8S3QYY2-F1
#
_cell.length_a   1.000
_cell.length_b   1.000
_cell.length_c   1.000
_cell.angle_alpha   90.00
_cell.angle_beta   90.00
_cell.angle_gamma   90.00
#
_symmetry.space_group_name_H-M   'P 1'
#
loop_
_entity.id
_entity.type
_entity.pdbx_description
1 polymer ?
#
loop_
_entity_poly.entity_id
_entity_poly.type
_entity_poly.pdbx_seq_one_letter_code
_entity_poly.pdbx_strand_id
1 'polypeptide(L)'
;MHLPSSFRNCVELDQAVDSLWNKSINVNTRNVYSTGYKCFIQFCGNHITGFNSRTFNMSKVSEDLLIYFVAHCQSVLKLKYSTIKLYLAGVRFHGVNFDNVNPLCDKFGHTYQRLQNVLNGVKKSESKTLRQKLPITFKILQEIVTCLQCGFFNHDYMDLTFQTACVLAFYGFLRCNEFTCRTVFDPDSNLCVSDINFVSECEVTVNLKATKTDIFRQGIIISLFKIEGVVCPYKLLSADECKIKPKRKAE
;
A
#
# COMPACT_ATOMS: atom_id res chain seq x y z
N MET A 1 36.32 1.40 -4.80
CA MET A 1 36.83 1.94 -3.53
C MET A 1 37.07 0.74 -2.62
N HIS A 2 38.32 0.40 -2.30
CA HIS A 2 38.60 -0.77 -1.45
C HIS A 2 38.31 -0.43 0.02
N LEU A 3 37.46 -1.24 0.67
CA LEU A 3 37.18 -1.11 2.10
C LEU A 3 38.52 -1.16 2.89
N PRO A 4 38.75 -0.24 3.84
CA PRO A 4 39.90 -0.32 4.75
C PRO A 4 39.90 -1.67 5.47
N SER A 5 41.09 -2.24 5.69
CA SER A 5 41.28 -3.57 6.30
C SER A 5 40.63 -3.71 7.67
N SER A 6 40.47 -2.60 8.41
CA SER A 6 39.78 -2.55 9.70
C SER A 6 38.29 -2.91 9.64
N PHE A 7 37.65 -2.78 8.47
CA PHE A 7 36.22 -3.08 8.29
C PHE A 7 35.95 -4.45 7.67
N ARG A 8 36.98 -5.20 7.25
CA ARG A 8 36.81 -6.43 6.47
C ARG A 8 36.18 -7.62 7.22
N ASN A 9 35.93 -7.51 8.52
CA ASN A 9 35.35 -8.58 9.34
C ASN A 9 34.50 -8.02 10.50
N CYS A 10 33.92 -6.82 10.34
CA CYS A 10 33.09 -6.25 11.41
C CYS A 10 31.67 -6.84 11.33
N VAL A 11 31.53 -8.06 11.86
CA VAL A 11 30.29 -8.85 11.81
C VAL A 11 29.08 -8.05 12.33
N GLU A 12 29.27 -7.23 13.37
CA GLU A 12 28.22 -6.38 13.93
C GLU A 12 27.73 -5.32 12.93
N LEU A 13 28.65 -4.68 12.20
CA LEU A 13 28.30 -3.69 11.18
C LEU A 13 27.66 -4.35 9.96
N ASP A 14 28.15 -5.52 9.54
CA ASP A 14 27.54 -6.26 8.43
C ASP A 14 26.10 -6.68 8.76
N GLN A 15 25.85 -7.19 9.97
CA GLN A 15 24.50 -7.50 10.46
C GLN A 15 23.61 -6.25 10.56
N ALA A 16 24.16 -5.13 11.00
CA ALA A 16 23.44 -3.86 11.06
C ALA A 16 23.06 -3.36 9.66
N VAL A 17 23.98 -3.44 8.70
CA VAL A 17 23.73 -3.07 7.29
C VAL A 17 22.65 -3.96 6.70
N ASP A 18 22.71 -5.27 6.90
CA ASP A 18 21.67 -6.20 6.44
C ASP A 18 20.31 -5.91 7.07
N SER A 19 20.28 -5.60 8.38
CA SER A 19 19.06 -5.24 9.09
C SER A 19 18.44 -3.95 8.54
N LEU A 20 19.26 -2.92 8.31
CA LEU A 20 18.83 -1.65 7.73
C LEU A 20 18.36 -1.81 6.29
N TRP A 21 19.08 -2.60 5.48
CA TRP A 21 18.68 -2.93 4.11
C TRP A 21 17.33 -3.64 4.09
N ASN A 22 17.14 -4.62 4.98
CA ASN A 22 15.87 -5.33 5.15
C ASN A 22 14.73 -4.45 5.70
N LYS A 23 15.02 -3.27 6.26
CA LYS A 23 14.02 -2.28 6.67
C LYS A 23 13.83 -1.16 5.66
N SER A 24 14.68 -1.04 4.63
CA SER A 24 14.64 0.03 3.62
C SER A 24 13.33 0.07 2.81
N ILE A 25 12.66 -1.08 2.67
CA ILE A 25 11.35 -1.19 2.01
C ILE A 25 10.40 -2.03 2.86
N ASN A 26 9.12 -1.67 2.85
CA ASN A 26 8.10 -2.46 3.55
C ASN A 26 7.89 -3.85 2.88
N VAL A 27 7.29 -4.77 3.63
CA VAL A 27 7.06 -6.17 3.22
C VAL A 27 6.26 -6.27 1.91
N ASN A 28 5.26 -5.41 1.71
CA ASN A 28 4.46 -5.41 0.49
C ASN A 28 5.30 -5.01 -0.73
N THR A 29 6.10 -3.95 -0.62
CA THR A 29 7.02 -3.52 -1.68
C THR A 29 8.03 -4.62 -1.99
N ARG A 30 8.59 -5.28 -0.98
CA ARG A 30 9.50 -6.42 -1.15
C ARG A 30 8.83 -7.56 -1.92
N ASN A 31 7.60 -7.92 -1.55
CA ASN A 31 6.87 -8.99 -2.22
C ASN A 31 6.65 -8.66 -3.70
N VAL A 32 6.25 -7.42 -4.02
CA VAL A 32 6.03 -7.04 -5.41
C VAL A 32 7.34 -6.96 -6.21
N TYR A 33 8.42 -6.46 -5.60
CA TYR A 33 9.75 -6.46 -6.22
C TYR A 33 10.25 -7.90 -6.47
N SER A 34 10.06 -8.80 -5.50
CA SER A 34 10.40 -10.21 -5.65
C SER A 34 9.60 -10.86 -6.79
N THR A 35 8.30 -10.61 -6.88
CA THR A 35 7.47 -11.10 -7.99
C THR A 35 7.96 -10.59 -9.34
N GLY A 36 8.27 -9.28 -9.43
CA GLY A 36 8.78 -8.68 -10.66
C GLY A 36 10.13 -9.26 -11.09
N TYR A 37 11.04 -9.44 -10.13
CA TYR A 37 12.34 -10.06 -10.39
C TYR A 37 12.21 -11.53 -10.80
N LYS A 38 11.38 -12.32 -10.12
CA LYS A 38 11.10 -13.72 -10.51
C LYS A 38 10.54 -13.82 -11.93
N CYS A 39 9.64 -12.91 -12.30
CA CYS A 39 9.11 -12.83 -13.66
C CYS A 39 10.22 -12.54 -14.68
N PHE A 40 11.16 -11.64 -14.35
CA PHE A 40 12.30 -11.35 -15.20
C PHE A 40 13.25 -12.55 -15.36
N ILE A 41 13.54 -13.26 -14.27
CA ILE A 41 14.37 -14.47 -14.29
C ILE A 41 13.72 -15.59 -15.09
N GLN A 42 12.40 -15.76 -14.99
CA GLN A 42 11.65 -16.70 -15.81
C GLN A 42 11.70 -16.33 -17.30
N PHE A 43 11.54 -15.05 -17.61
CA PHE A 43 11.71 -14.55 -18.98
C PHE A 43 13.12 -14.86 -19.52
N CYS A 44 14.17 -14.60 -18.73
CA CYS A 44 15.54 -14.93 -19.12
C CYS A 44 15.72 -16.44 -19.33
N GLY A 45 15.16 -17.28 -18.46
CA GLY A 45 15.23 -18.74 -18.60
C GLY A 45 14.56 -19.28 -19.87
N ASN A 46 13.51 -18.62 -20.35
CA ASN A 46 12.80 -19.03 -21.56
C ASN A 46 13.49 -18.56 -22.86
N HIS A 47 14.32 -17.52 -22.79
CA HIS A 47 14.83 -16.84 -23.99
C HIS A 47 16.37 -16.81 -24.10
N ILE A 48 17.10 -17.17 -23.04
CA ILE A 48 18.56 -17.24 -23.02
C ILE A 48 19.00 -18.70 -22.97
N THR A 49 19.71 -19.15 -24.00
CA THR A 49 20.30 -20.50 -24.04
C THR A 49 21.35 -20.68 -22.93
N GLY A 50 21.27 -21.81 -22.22
CA GLY A 50 22.18 -22.10 -21.11
C GLY A 50 21.95 -21.25 -19.84
N PHE A 51 20.78 -20.63 -19.70
CA PHE A 51 20.45 -19.84 -18.53
C PHE A 51 20.43 -20.68 -17.25
N ASN A 52 21.12 -20.20 -16.21
CA ASN A 52 21.04 -20.74 -14.86
C ASN A 52 20.81 -19.59 -13.88
N SER A 53 19.66 -19.61 -13.20
CA SER A 53 19.23 -18.57 -12.26
C SER A 53 20.15 -18.42 -11.05
N ARG A 54 20.88 -19.46 -10.65
CA ARG A 54 21.79 -19.42 -9.49
C ARG A 54 23.11 -18.73 -9.80
N THR A 55 23.51 -18.71 -11.07
CA THR A 55 24.78 -18.12 -11.52
C THR A 55 24.58 -16.88 -12.39
N PHE A 56 23.33 -16.47 -12.59
CA PHE A 56 23.01 -15.29 -13.37
C PHE A 56 23.41 -14.03 -12.61
N ASN A 57 24.14 -13.14 -13.27
CA ASN A 57 24.65 -11.90 -12.69
C ASN A 57 24.01 -10.71 -13.41
N MET A 58 23.53 -9.72 -12.64
CA MET A 58 22.83 -8.57 -13.19
C MET A 58 23.69 -7.64 -14.05
N SER A 59 25.02 -7.74 -13.97
CA SER A 59 25.94 -7.06 -14.91
C SER A 59 25.79 -7.51 -16.37
N LYS A 60 25.21 -8.70 -16.61
CA LYS A 60 24.92 -9.20 -17.97
C LYS A 60 23.62 -8.64 -18.54
N VAL A 61 22.84 -7.90 -17.76
CA VAL A 61 21.58 -7.31 -18.21
C VAL A 61 21.87 -6.09 -19.07
N SER A 62 21.56 -6.18 -20.37
CA SER A 62 21.70 -5.08 -21.32
C SER A 62 20.40 -4.29 -21.50
N GLU A 63 20.50 -3.10 -22.11
CA GLU A 63 19.33 -2.31 -22.51
C GLU A 63 18.36 -3.13 -23.38
N ASP A 64 18.87 -3.87 -24.37
CA ASP A 64 18.05 -4.66 -25.28
C ASP A 64 17.28 -5.76 -24.54
N LEU A 65 17.92 -6.44 -23.59
CA LEU A 65 17.25 -7.47 -22.78
C LEU A 65 16.09 -6.89 -21.99
N LEU A 66 16.25 -5.69 -21.42
CA LEU A 66 15.19 -4.99 -20.70
C LEU A 66 14.07 -4.53 -21.63
N ILE A 67 14.39 -4.06 -22.84
CA ILE A 67 13.41 -3.71 -23.86
C ILE A 67 12.58 -4.94 -24.25
N TYR A 68 13.23 -6.08 -24.50
CA TYR A 68 12.53 -7.32 -24.81
C TYR A 68 11.68 -7.81 -23.64
N PHE A 69 12.15 -7.66 -22.41
CA PHE A 69 11.34 -7.97 -21.23
C PHE A 69 10.10 -7.09 -21.14
N VAL A 70 10.23 -5.76 -21.34
CA VAL A 70 9.08 -4.84 -21.38
C VAL A 70 8.09 -5.24 -22.48
N ALA A 71 8.60 -5.57 -23.67
CA ALA A 71 7.77 -6.05 -24.78
C ALA A 71 7.05 -7.35 -24.43
N HIS A 72 7.73 -8.32 -23.81
CA HIS A 72 7.13 -9.57 -23.33
C HIS A 72 6.02 -9.31 -22.29
N CYS A 73 6.28 -8.44 -21.31
CA CYS A 73 5.29 -8.11 -20.29
C CYS A 73 4.02 -7.49 -20.88
N GLN A 74 4.15 -6.63 -21.89
CA GLN A 74 3.00 -5.99 -22.52
C GLN A 74 2.29 -6.90 -23.53
N SER A 75 3.04 -7.57 -24.41
CA SER A 75 2.47 -8.34 -25.52
C SER A 75 1.99 -9.73 -25.13
N VAL A 76 2.72 -10.42 -24.23
CA VAL A 76 2.43 -11.80 -23.82
C VAL A 76 1.66 -11.82 -22.51
N LEU A 77 2.19 -11.16 -21.47
CA LEU A 77 1.57 -11.17 -20.13
C LEU A 77 0.41 -10.18 -19.99
N LYS A 78 0.20 -9.29 -20.98
CA LYS A 78 -0.85 -8.26 -20.99
C LYS A 78 -0.84 -7.38 -19.72
N LEU A 79 0.35 -7.11 -19.18
CA LEU A 79 0.52 -6.29 -17.98
C LEU A 79 0.38 -4.81 -18.31
N LYS A 80 -0.12 -4.06 -17.32
CA LYS A 80 -0.21 -2.60 -17.37
C LYS A 80 1.16 -1.94 -17.18
N TYR A 81 1.30 -0.72 -17.70
CA TYR A 81 2.47 0.14 -17.64
C TYR A 81 2.96 0.30 -16.20
N SER A 82 2.03 0.55 -15.27
CA SER A 82 2.35 0.71 -13.85
C SER A 82 2.97 -0.55 -13.25
N THR A 83 2.46 -1.73 -13.60
CA THR A 83 3.01 -3.02 -13.16
C THR A 83 4.38 -3.28 -13.77
N ILE A 84 4.55 -2.98 -15.07
CA ILE A 84 5.83 -3.16 -15.78
C ILE A 84 6.92 -2.30 -15.14
N LYS A 85 6.64 -1.02 -14.84
CA LYS A 85 7.60 -0.17 -14.11
C LYS A 85 7.97 -0.75 -12.75
N LEU A 86 6.99 -1.33 -12.05
CA LEU A 86 7.22 -1.92 -10.74
C LEU A 86 8.07 -3.19 -10.82
N TYR A 87 7.93 -3.97 -11.89
CA TYR A 87 8.79 -5.12 -12.15
C TYR A 87 10.22 -4.69 -12.44
N LEU A 88 10.42 -3.66 -13.29
CA LEU A 88 11.73 -3.08 -13.54
C LEU A 88 12.37 -2.52 -12.25
N ALA A 89 11.57 -1.94 -11.35
CA ALA A 89 12.05 -1.50 -10.04
C ALA A 89 12.53 -2.69 -9.19
N GLY A 90 11.85 -3.84 -9.24
CA GLY A 90 12.30 -5.08 -8.60
C GLY A 90 13.61 -5.61 -9.18
N VAL A 91 13.75 -5.59 -10.51
CA VAL A 91 15.00 -5.95 -11.22
C VAL A 91 16.15 -5.04 -10.77
N ARG A 92 15.93 -3.72 -10.73
CA ARG A 92 16.92 -2.77 -10.19
C ARG A 92 17.25 -3.03 -8.73
N PHE A 93 16.24 -3.24 -7.88
CA PHE A 93 16.45 -3.48 -6.45
C PHE A 93 17.33 -4.72 -6.22
N HIS A 94 17.10 -5.80 -6.98
CA HIS A 94 17.93 -6.99 -6.91
C HIS A 94 19.36 -6.75 -7.41
N GLY A 95 19.53 -6.04 -8.52
CA GLY A 95 20.86 -5.70 -9.06
C GLY A 95 21.69 -4.86 -8.10
N VAL A 96 21.08 -3.85 -7.45
CA VAL A 96 21.79 -3.02 -6.47
C VAL A 96 22.15 -3.85 -5.24
N ASN A 97 21.27 -4.72 -4.77
CA ASN A 97 21.51 -5.51 -3.56
C ASN A 97 22.62 -6.56 -3.72
N PHE A 98 22.58 -7.34 -4.80
CA PHE A 98 23.43 -8.54 -4.92
C PHE A 98 24.65 -8.34 -5.82
N ASP A 99 24.53 -7.49 -6.85
CA ASP A 99 25.58 -7.30 -7.85
C ASP A 99 26.20 -5.89 -7.81
N ASN A 100 25.71 -5.01 -6.93
CA ASN A 100 26.09 -3.60 -6.85
C ASN A 100 26.01 -2.88 -8.21
N VAL A 101 25.00 -3.22 -9.01
CA VAL A 101 24.78 -2.68 -10.36
C VAL A 101 23.35 -2.19 -10.51
N ASN A 102 23.16 -1.03 -11.14
CA ASN A 102 21.85 -0.60 -11.59
C ASN A 102 21.64 -0.99 -13.07
N PRO A 103 20.89 -2.08 -13.36
CA PRO A 103 20.70 -2.56 -14.73
C PRO A 103 19.88 -1.60 -15.60
N LEU A 104 19.20 -0.61 -15.02
CA LEU A 104 18.39 0.37 -15.75
C LEU A 104 19.21 1.57 -16.26
N CYS A 105 20.51 1.59 -15.99
CA CYS A 105 21.41 2.69 -16.34
C CYS A 105 22.64 2.16 -17.09
N ASP A 106 23.25 3.04 -17.90
CA ASP A 106 24.55 2.78 -18.49
C ASP A 106 25.69 2.83 -17.46
N LYS A 107 26.93 2.61 -17.92
CA LYS A 107 28.13 2.63 -17.08
C LYS A 107 28.39 3.99 -16.42
N PHE A 108 27.79 5.06 -16.92
CA PHE A 108 27.90 6.42 -16.41
C PHE A 108 26.70 6.81 -15.51
N GLY A 109 25.74 5.89 -15.31
CA GLY A 109 24.54 6.14 -14.52
C GLY A 109 23.40 6.79 -15.30
N HIS A 110 23.53 7.02 -16.59
CA HIS A 110 22.47 7.59 -17.41
C HIS A 110 21.38 6.56 -17.69
N THR A 111 20.13 7.01 -17.65
CA THR A 111 19.00 6.13 -17.96
C THR A 111 18.95 5.81 -19.46
N TYR A 112 18.65 4.56 -19.79
CA TYR A 112 18.49 4.10 -21.15
C TYR A 112 17.32 4.77 -21.89
N GLN A 113 17.62 5.64 -22.86
CA GLN A 113 16.60 6.41 -23.59
C GLN A 113 15.70 5.52 -24.46
N ARG A 114 16.23 4.44 -25.07
CA ARG A 114 15.39 3.55 -25.88
C ARG A 114 14.41 2.80 -24.98
N LEU A 115 14.86 2.33 -23.82
CA LEU A 115 13.98 1.73 -22.81
C LEU A 115 12.87 2.69 -22.37
N GLN A 116 13.18 3.97 -22.12
CA GLN A 116 12.16 4.97 -21.78
C GLN A 116 11.16 5.20 -22.93
N ASN A 117 11.64 5.23 -24.18
CA ASN A 117 10.77 5.39 -25.34
C ASN A 117 9.82 4.20 -25.50
N VAL A 118 10.28 2.96 -25.29
CA VAL A 118 9.41 1.76 -25.31
C VAL A 118 8.39 1.81 -24.18
N LEU A 119 8.81 2.14 -22.96
CA LEU A 119 7.90 2.34 -21.83
C LEU A 119 6.84 3.41 -22.11
N ASN A 120 7.21 4.51 -22.77
CA ASN A 120 6.29 5.55 -23.19
C ASN A 120 5.31 5.05 -24.27
N GLY A 121 5.78 4.21 -25.20
CA GLY A 121 4.93 3.52 -26.18
C GLY A 121 3.87 2.65 -25.50
N VAL A 122 4.29 1.83 -24.51
CA VAL A 122 3.37 1.02 -23.70
C VAL A 122 2.33 1.91 -23.01
N LYS A 123 2.77 2.98 -22.33
CA LYS A 123 1.87 3.93 -21.65
C LYS A 123 0.84 4.54 -22.60
N LYS A 124 1.25 4.95 -23.80
CA LYS A 124 0.35 5.52 -24.83
C LYS A 124 -0.61 4.48 -25.42
N SER A 125 -0.19 3.22 -25.53
CA SER A 125 -1.05 2.13 -26.00
C SER A 125 -2.17 1.78 -25.01
N GLU A 126 -1.96 2.05 -23.72
CA GLU A 126 -2.92 1.77 -22.64
C GLU A 126 -3.94 2.88 -22.41
N SER A 127 -3.81 4.06 -23.02
CA SER A 127 -4.68 5.23 -22.79
C SER A 127 -6.10 5.10 -23.37
N LYS A 128 -6.80 4.01 -23.03
CA LYS A 128 -8.26 3.90 -23.16
C LYS A 128 -8.87 3.59 -21.80
N THR A 129 -9.47 4.64 -21.25
CA THR A 129 -10.34 4.66 -20.06
C THR A 129 -9.61 4.50 -18.72
N LEU A 130 -9.04 5.61 -18.23
CA LEU A 130 -8.91 5.76 -16.78
C LEU A 130 -10.34 5.71 -16.22
N ARG A 131 -10.73 4.60 -15.58
CA ARG A 131 -11.89 4.61 -14.68
C ARG A 131 -11.57 5.63 -13.60
N GLN A 132 -12.08 6.85 -13.77
CA GLN A 132 -11.92 7.91 -12.80
C GLN A 132 -12.58 7.44 -11.51
N LYS A 133 -11.79 7.40 -10.43
CA LYS A 133 -12.35 7.20 -9.10
C LYS A 133 -13.16 8.45 -8.79
N LEU A 134 -14.48 8.30 -8.69
CA LEU A 134 -15.35 9.39 -8.28
C LEU A 134 -15.33 9.51 -6.76
N PRO A 135 -15.31 10.74 -6.21
CA PRO A 135 -15.41 10.94 -4.78
C PRO A 135 -16.78 10.50 -4.27
N ILE A 136 -16.84 10.00 -3.04
CA ILE A 136 -18.09 9.92 -2.31
C ILE A 136 -18.47 11.35 -1.95
N THR A 137 -19.60 11.83 -2.47
CA THR A 137 -20.13 13.15 -2.13
C THR A 137 -21.03 13.05 -0.90
N PHE A 138 -21.32 14.19 -0.27
CA PHE A 138 -22.27 14.25 0.84
C PHE A 138 -23.63 13.61 0.50
N LYS A 139 -24.13 13.84 -0.73
CA LYS A 139 -25.38 13.25 -1.21
C LYS A 139 -25.31 11.72 -1.23
N ILE A 140 -24.22 11.15 -1.76
CA ILE A 140 -24.02 9.70 -1.79
C ILE A 140 -23.92 9.14 -0.36
N LEU A 141 -23.20 9.82 0.55
CA LEU A 141 -23.14 9.41 1.95
C LEU A 141 -24.54 9.40 2.60
N GLN A 142 -25.33 10.43 2.37
CA GLN A 142 -26.70 10.53 2.89
C GLN A 142 -27.59 9.41 2.35
N GLU A 143 -27.49 9.08 1.06
CA GLU A 143 -28.21 7.96 0.46
C GLU A 143 -27.80 6.61 1.08
N ILE A 144 -26.49 6.39 1.29
CA ILE A 144 -25.96 5.19 1.96
C ILE A 144 -26.53 5.07 3.37
N VAL A 145 -26.45 6.14 4.17
CA VAL A 145 -26.93 6.13 5.57
C VAL A 145 -28.43 5.90 5.62
N THR A 146 -29.21 6.58 4.78
CA THR A 146 -30.67 6.40 4.73
C THR A 146 -31.04 4.97 4.34
N CYS A 147 -30.33 4.37 3.38
CA CYS A 147 -30.56 2.98 2.98
C CYS A 147 -30.30 1.98 4.12
N LEU A 148 -29.21 2.18 4.87
CA LEU A 148 -28.88 1.34 6.03
C LEU A 148 -29.89 1.51 7.18
N GLN A 149 -30.43 2.72 7.37
CA GLN A 149 -31.50 2.97 8.35
C GLN A 149 -32.80 2.25 8.01
N CYS A 150 -33.04 1.92 6.74
CA CYS A 150 -34.17 1.10 6.31
C CYS A 150 -33.95 -0.41 6.52
N GLY A 151 -32.82 -0.84 7.11
CA GLY A 151 -32.54 -2.24 7.42
C GLY A 151 -31.97 -3.03 6.24
N PHE A 152 -30.92 -2.50 5.58
CA PHE A 152 -30.33 -3.12 4.40
C PHE A 152 -29.80 -4.54 4.66
N PHE A 153 -29.13 -4.75 5.80
CA PHE A 153 -28.60 -6.07 6.18
C PHE A 153 -29.57 -6.90 7.04
N ASN A 154 -30.77 -6.39 7.33
CA ASN A 154 -31.72 -6.97 8.30
C ASN A 154 -31.09 -7.25 9.67
N HIS A 155 -30.06 -6.49 10.05
CA HIS A 155 -29.33 -6.67 11.30
C HIS A 155 -28.93 -5.31 11.87
N ASP A 156 -29.73 -4.80 12.80
CA ASP A 156 -29.65 -3.43 13.36
C ASP A 156 -28.25 -3.00 13.81
N TYR A 157 -27.45 -3.94 14.30
CA TYR A 157 -26.08 -3.67 14.71
C TYR A 157 -25.15 -3.50 13.50
N MET A 158 -25.27 -4.36 12.49
CA MET A 158 -24.41 -4.31 11.30
C MET A 158 -24.72 -3.04 10.49
N ASP A 159 -26.00 -2.73 10.32
CA ASP A 159 -26.43 -1.50 9.66
C ASP A 159 -25.91 -0.26 10.41
N LEU A 160 -25.96 -0.23 11.75
CA LEU A 160 -25.44 0.89 12.54
C LEU A 160 -23.91 1.02 12.46
N THR A 161 -23.17 -0.08 12.59
CA THR A 161 -21.71 -0.05 12.50
C THR A 161 -21.26 0.38 11.11
N PHE A 162 -21.95 -0.05 10.05
CA PHE A 162 -21.63 0.36 8.68
C PHE A 162 -21.93 1.85 8.44
N GLN A 163 -23.07 2.36 8.95
CA GLN A 163 -23.38 3.80 8.94
C GLN A 163 -22.27 4.60 9.63
N THR A 164 -21.91 4.17 10.84
CA THR A 164 -20.90 4.84 11.67
C THR A 164 -19.55 4.85 10.99
N ALA A 165 -19.11 3.72 10.42
CA ALA A 165 -17.86 3.62 9.68
C ALA A 165 -17.85 4.52 8.44
N CYS A 166 -18.93 4.56 7.65
CA CYS A 166 -19.01 5.42 6.47
C CYS A 166 -18.96 6.92 6.83
N VAL A 167 -19.69 7.33 7.87
CA VAL A 167 -19.71 8.73 8.31
C VAL A 167 -18.36 9.13 8.92
N LEU A 168 -17.79 8.27 9.76
CA LEU A 168 -16.46 8.49 10.32
C LEU A 168 -15.40 8.61 9.22
N ALA A 169 -15.43 7.73 8.22
CA ALA A 169 -14.48 7.77 7.11
C ALA A 169 -14.64 9.03 6.25
N PHE A 170 -15.88 9.49 6.03
CA PHE A 170 -16.14 10.70 5.26
C PHE A 170 -15.64 11.97 5.96
N TYR A 171 -16.02 12.18 7.23
CA TYR A 171 -15.63 13.38 7.97
C TYR A 171 -14.19 13.36 8.45
N GLY A 172 -13.66 12.17 8.78
CA GLY A 172 -12.26 11.99 9.14
C GLY A 172 -11.30 11.91 7.94
N PHE A 173 -11.82 11.95 6.71
CA PHE A 173 -11.06 11.74 5.47
C PHE A 173 -10.17 10.48 5.52
N LEU A 174 -10.70 9.41 6.10
CA LEU A 174 -9.96 8.20 6.38
C LEU A 174 -9.71 7.40 5.11
N ARG A 175 -8.51 6.83 5.02
CA ARG A 175 -8.21 5.78 4.04
C ARG A 175 -8.83 4.47 4.51
N CYS A 176 -9.19 3.59 3.59
CA CYS A 176 -9.78 2.29 3.93
C CYS A 176 -8.99 1.54 5.02
N ASN A 177 -7.66 1.47 4.90
CA ASN A 177 -6.82 0.78 5.89
C ASN A 177 -6.83 1.40 7.31
N GLU A 178 -7.34 2.61 7.50
CA GLU A 178 -7.35 3.30 8.80
C GLU A 178 -8.60 2.94 9.62
N PHE A 179 -9.67 2.45 8.98
CA PHE A 179 -10.92 2.03 9.64
C PHE A 179 -11.37 0.61 9.24
N THR A 180 -10.63 -0.10 8.39
CA THR A 180 -10.88 -1.51 8.04
C THR A 180 -9.70 -2.40 8.37
N CYS A 181 -9.99 -3.67 8.65
CA CYS A 181 -8.98 -4.71 8.88
C CYS A 181 -8.65 -5.41 7.55
N ARG A 182 -7.36 -5.64 7.30
CA ARG A 182 -6.91 -6.40 6.11
C ARG A 182 -6.94 -7.92 6.33
N THR A 183 -6.69 -8.34 7.56
CA THR A 183 -6.51 -9.73 7.96
C THR A 183 -7.23 -9.93 9.30
N VAL A 184 -6.55 -10.49 10.29
CA VAL A 184 -7.02 -10.58 11.67
C VAL A 184 -7.07 -9.19 12.29
N PHE A 185 -8.14 -8.93 13.05
CA PHE A 185 -8.29 -7.74 13.87
C PHE A 185 -7.24 -7.73 15.00
N ASP A 186 -6.55 -6.61 15.15
CA ASP A 186 -5.58 -6.36 16.19
C ASP A 186 -5.94 -5.04 16.89
N PRO A 187 -6.39 -5.07 18.15
CA PRO A 187 -6.83 -3.87 18.85
C PRO A 187 -5.72 -2.85 19.08
N ASP A 188 -4.44 -3.23 19.02
CA ASP A 188 -3.31 -2.30 19.18
C ASP A 188 -2.99 -1.54 17.89
N SER A 189 -3.45 -2.01 16.74
CA SER A 189 -3.19 -1.38 15.44
C SER A 189 -4.44 -1.00 14.65
N ASN A 190 -5.61 -1.51 15.04
CA ASN A 190 -6.88 -1.25 14.38
C ASN A 190 -7.76 -0.34 15.23
N LEU A 191 -8.59 0.42 14.54
CA LEU A 191 -9.51 1.35 15.15
C LEU A 191 -10.56 0.61 15.98
N CYS A 192 -10.68 0.99 17.25
CA CYS A 192 -11.57 0.40 18.23
C CYS A 192 -12.51 1.47 18.81
N VAL A 193 -13.59 1.03 19.45
CA VAL A 193 -14.49 1.94 20.20
C VAL A 193 -13.76 2.66 21.33
N SER A 194 -12.75 2.00 21.94
CA SER A 194 -11.88 2.61 22.96
C SER A 194 -11.11 3.83 22.47
N ASP A 195 -10.99 4.00 21.15
CA ASP A 195 -10.25 5.10 20.56
C ASP A 195 -11.12 6.34 20.33
N ILE A 196 -12.41 6.23 20.63
CA ILE A 196 -13.41 7.30 20.56
C ILE A 196 -13.53 7.94 21.94
N ASN A 197 -13.30 9.25 22.01
CA ASN A 197 -13.42 10.03 23.23
C ASN A 197 -14.40 11.19 23.04
N PHE A 198 -15.47 11.21 23.83
CA PHE A 198 -16.43 12.31 23.85
C PHE A 198 -15.90 13.43 24.74
N VAL A 199 -15.45 14.52 24.12
CA VAL A 199 -14.79 15.65 24.82
C VAL A 199 -15.83 16.63 25.36
N SER A 200 -16.92 16.84 24.62
CA SER A 200 -18.03 17.70 25.02
C SER A 200 -19.35 17.20 24.41
N GLU A 201 -20.47 17.84 24.73
CA GLU A 201 -21.79 17.52 24.14
C GLU A 201 -21.88 17.75 22.61
N CYS A 202 -20.84 18.37 22.03
CA CYS A 202 -20.77 18.74 20.62
C CYS A 202 -19.49 18.25 19.92
N GLU A 203 -18.56 17.61 20.62
CA GLU A 203 -17.27 17.19 20.06
C GLU A 203 -16.92 15.77 20.48
N VAL A 204 -16.51 14.98 19.50
CA VAL A 204 -15.94 13.65 19.69
C VAL A 204 -14.59 13.59 18.99
N THR A 205 -13.60 13.02 19.66
CA THR A 205 -12.26 12.83 19.11
C THR A 205 -12.02 11.35 18.87
N VAL A 206 -11.29 11.04 17.80
CA VAL A 206 -10.94 9.67 17.40
C VAL A 206 -9.43 9.57 17.27
N ASN A 207 -8.82 8.65 18.03
CA ASN A 207 -7.39 8.40 17.99
C ASN A 207 -7.04 7.33 16.95
N LEU A 208 -6.45 7.73 15.82
CA LEU A 208 -5.92 6.80 14.83
C LEU A 208 -4.54 6.32 15.25
N LYS A 209 -4.44 5.07 15.69
CA LYS A 209 -3.19 4.44 16.15
C LYS A 209 -2.13 4.29 15.08
N ALA A 210 -2.53 4.11 13.83
CA ALA A 210 -1.62 3.90 12.72
C ALA A 210 -2.13 4.59 11.45
N THR A 211 -1.29 5.45 10.87
CA THR A 211 -1.55 5.99 9.54
C THR A 211 -0.47 5.54 8.56
N LYS A 212 -0.81 5.45 7.28
CA LYS A 212 0.14 4.96 6.26
C LYS A 212 1.41 5.83 6.16
N THR A 213 1.31 7.12 6.51
CA THR A 213 2.40 8.10 6.47
C THR A 213 3.20 8.16 7.76
N ASP A 214 2.73 7.52 8.81
CA ASP A 214 3.35 7.57 10.13
C ASP A 214 4.34 6.42 10.29
N ILE A 215 5.56 6.68 9.81
CA ILE A 215 6.69 5.74 9.89
C ILE A 215 7.04 5.45 11.37
N PHE A 216 6.68 6.36 12.29
CA PHE A 216 6.99 6.27 13.72
C PHE A 216 5.81 5.77 14.58
N ARG A 217 4.64 5.52 13.99
CA ARG A 217 3.40 5.08 14.67
C ARG A 217 3.01 5.93 15.89
N GLN A 218 3.21 7.24 15.81
CA GLN A 218 2.77 8.19 16.83
C GLN A 218 1.24 8.37 16.88
N GLY A 219 0.54 8.00 15.80
CA GLY A 219 -0.90 8.16 15.68
C GLY A 219 -1.33 9.61 15.43
N ILE A 220 -2.61 9.82 15.15
CA ILE A 220 -3.21 11.14 14.92
C ILE A 220 -4.58 11.20 15.58
N ILE A 221 -4.89 12.31 16.26
CA ILE A 221 -6.21 12.57 16.81
C ILE A 221 -7.04 13.39 15.80
N ILE A 222 -8.25 12.95 15.53
CA ILE A 222 -9.22 13.63 14.66
C ILE A 222 -10.38 14.13 15.52
N SER A 223 -10.66 15.44 15.49
CA SER A 223 -11.89 16.01 16.06
C SER A 223 -13.04 15.98 15.05
N LEU A 224 -14.19 15.53 15.51
CA LEU A 224 -15.45 15.52 14.77
C LEU A 224 -16.51 16.26 15.59
N PHE A 225 -17.28 17.10 14.92
CA PHE A 225 -18.25 17.97 15.58
C PHE A 225 -19.68 17.51 15.30
N LYS A 226 -20.56 17.78 16.26
CA LYS A 226 -22.00 17.56 16.13
C LYS A 226 -22.55 18.48 15.05
N ILE A 227 -23.28 17.89 14.11
CA ILE A 227 -24.00 18.58 13.05
C ILE A 227 -25.47 18.15 13.04
N GLU A 228 -26.29 18.88 12.31
CA GLU A 228 -27.67 18.49 12.06
C GLU A 228 -27.79 17.46 10.92
N GLY A 229 -28.87 16.69 10.92
CA GLY A 229 -29.16 15.68 9.90
C GLY A 229 -28.78 14.25 10.26
N VAL A 230 -29.00 13.35 9.30
CA VAL A 230 -28.85 11.88 9.45
C VAL A 230 -27.40 11.41 9.42
N VAL A 231 -26.50 12.18 8.81
CA VAL A 231 -25.07 11.88 8.69
C VAL A 231 -24.22 12.52 9.82
N CYS A 232 -24.82 12.76 10.99
CA CYS A 232 -24.12 13.38 12.10
C CYS A 232 -23.12 12.40 12.75
N PRO A 233 -21.79 12.68 12.73
CA PRO A 233 -20.79 11.77 13.28
C PRO A 233 -20.98 11.58 14.78
N TYR A 234 -21.26 12.64 15.53
CA TYR A 234 -21.49 12.58 16.98
C TYR A 234 -22.64 11.64 17.35
N LYS A 235 -23.80 11.77 16.68
CA LYS A 235 -25.00 10.96 16.97
C LYS A 235 -24.78 9.49 16.62
N LEU A 236 -24.10 9.20 15.52
CA LEU A 236 -23.86 7.81 15.10
C LEU A 236 -22.81 7.13 15.99
N LEU A 237 -21.71 7.81 16.30
CA LEU A 237 -20.68 7.28 17.20
C LEU A 237 -21.22 7.03 18.61
N SER A 238 -22.05 7.93 19.14
CA SER A 238 -22.68 7.73 20.45
C SER A 238 -23.68 6.58 20.45
N ALA A 239 -24.45 6.41 19.38
CA ALA A 239 -25.39 5.28 19.25
C ALA A 239 -24.67 3.94 19.14
N ASP A 240 -23.59 3.87 18.36
CA ASP A 240 -22.80 2.64 18.17
C ASP A 240 -22.07 2.25 19.47
N GLU A 241 -21.47 3.21 20.18
CA GLU A 241 -20.87 2.97 21.49
C GLU A 241 -21.91 2.42 22.49
N CYS A 242 -23.12 3.01 22.52
CA CYS A 242 -24.21 2.53 23.38
C CYS A 242 -24.65 1.10 23.04
N LYS A 243 -24.69 0.73 21.74
CA LYS A 243 -25.06 -0.63 21.29
C LYS A 243 -23.95 -1.66 21.47
N ILE A 244 -22.69 -1.24 21.61
CA ILE A 244 -21.55 -2.12 21.94
C ILE A 244 -21.42 -2.33 23.46
N LYS A 245 -21.90 -1.38 24.26
CA LYS A 245 -21.91 -1.45 25.74
C LYS A 245 -23.12 -2.14 26.44
N PRO A 246 -24.11 -2.83 25.82
CA PRO A 246 -25.21 -3.38 26.58
C PRO A 246 -24.81 -4.72 27.24
N LYS A 247 -24.90 -4.74 28.58
CA LYS A 247 -24.70 -5.86 29.55
C LYS A 247 -23.31 -6.06 30.16
N ARG A 248 -22.70 -5.01 30.71
CA ARG A 248 -22.09 -5.15 32.06
C ARG A 248 -23.09 -4.63 33.09
N LYS A 249 -24.15 -5.42 33.36
CA LYS A 249 -24.97 -5.20 34.56
C LYS A 249 -24.30 -5.94 35.71
N ALA A 250 -24.15 -5.20 36.80
CA ALA A 250 -23.70 -5.56 38.12
C ALA A 250 -23.81 -7.06 38.49
N GLU A 251 -22.67 -7.62 38.89
CA GLU A 251 -22.53 -8.56 40.01
C GLU A 251 -21.41 -8.05 40.92
#